data_AF-A0A2R6ELE2-F1
#
_entry.id   AF-A0A2R6ELE2-F1
#
_cell.length_a   1.000
_cell.length_b   1.000
_cell.length_c   1.000
_cell.angle_alpha   90.00
_cell.angle_beta   90.00
_cell.angle_gamma   90.00
#
_symmetry.space_group_name_H-M   'P 1'
#
loop_
_entity.id
_entity.type
_entity.pdbx_description
1 polymer ?
#
loop_
_entity_poly.entity_id
_entity_poly.type
_entity_poly.pdbx_seq_one_letter_code
_entity_poly.pdbx_strand_id
1 'polypeptide(L)'
;MTEADGTDPADAFGLIADETRMTILRALAEAPYEEYGGSLSFSELRSRADVRDSGKFNYHLQQLVGQFIRETDDGYSLNYAGDLLYRTVVAGFFTDQTDADDVDTDSRCLDCETGLETRYEDTRLHIACPECGREYQDIPFPPTAVEN
;
A
#
# COMPACT_ATOMS: atom_id res chain seq x y z
N MET A 1 -31.47 10.74 5.91
CA MET A 1 -30.05 10.36 5.92
C MET A 1 -30.01 8.96 5.33
N THR A 2 -29.54 8.84 4.10
CA THR A 2 -29.42 7.54 3.43
C THR A 2 -28.30 6.79 4.13
N GLU A 3 -28.59 5.60 4.66
CA GLU A 3 -27.57 4.70 5.17
C GLU A 3 -26.59 4.44 4.01
N ALA A 4 -25.29 4.66 4.26
CA ALA A 4 -24.29 4.38 3.26
C ALA A 4 -24.31 2.86 3.01
N ASP A 5 -24.60 2.46 1.79
CA ASP A 5 -24.63 1.08 1.30
C ASP A 5 -23.19 0.56 1.14
N GLY A 6 -22.42 0.65 2.24
CA GLY A 6 -21.02 0.27 2.32
C GLY A 6 -20.87 -1.07 3.02
N THR A 7 -19.96 -1.90 2.51
CA THR A 7 -19.53 -3.13 3.16
C THR A 7 -19.02 -2.83 4.57
N ASP A 8 -19.40 -3.66 5.56
CA ASP A 8 -18.85 -3.54 6.90
C ASP A 8 -17.32 -3.65 6.85
N PRO A 9 -16.56 -2.79 7.57
CA PRO A 9 -15.11 -2.84 7.53
C PRO A 9 -14.53 -4.22 7.86
N ALA A 10 -15.13 -4.96 8.81
CA ALA A 10 -14.63 -6.29 9.16
C ALA A 10 -14.82 -7.29 8.01
N ASP A 11 -15.94 -7.20 7.29
CA ASP A 11 -16.17 -8.00 6.09
C ASP A 11 -15.16 -7.66 4.99
N ALA A 12 -14.87 -6.37 4.76
CA ALA A 12 -13.88 -5.93 3.78
C ALA A 12 -12.46 -6.44 4.12
N PHE A 13 -12.04 -6.37 5.38
CA PHE A 13 -10.78 -6.94 5.84
C PHE A 13 -10.78 -8.47 5.76
N GLY A 14 -11.91 -9.12 6.08
CA GLY A 14 -12.09 -10.56 5.93
C GLY A 14 -11.95 -11.04 4.48
N LEU A 15 -12.26 -10.19 3.50
CA LEU A 15 -12.05 -10.52 2.10
C LEU A 15 -10.56 -10.60 1.72
N ILE A 16 -9.70 -9.77 2.32
CA ILE A 16 -8.29 -9.65 1.94
C ILE A 16 -7.36 -10.46 2.85
N ALA A 17 -7.83 -10.93 4.00
CA ALA A 17 -7.12 -11.84 4.89
C ALA A 17 -7.00 -13.27 4.32
N ASP A 18 -6.52 -13.38 3.07
CA ASP A 18 -6.42 -14.60 2.28
C ASP A 18 -5.27 -14.47 1.28
N GLU A 19 -4.33 -15.41 1.34
CA GLU A 19 -3.11 -15.38 0.53
C GLU A 19 -3.40 -15.35 -0.98
N THR A 20 -4.38 -16.11 -1.45
CA THR A 20 -4.72 -16.15 -2.88
C THR A 20 -5.33 -14.82 -3.34
N ARG A 21 -6.09 -14.15 -2.47
CA ARG A 21 -6.65 -12.84 -2.80
C ARG A 21 -5.58 -11.74 -2.81
N MET A 22 -4.61 -11.82 -1.90
CA MET A 22 -3.45 -10.92 -1.93
C MET A 22 -2.57 -11.12 -3.18
N THR A 23 -2.36 -12.35 -3.64
CA THR A 23 -1.61 -12.57 -4.90
C THR A 23 -2.34 -12.04 -6.12
N ILE A 24 -3.68 -12.09 -6.13
CA ILE A 24 -4.49 -11.47 -7.19
C ILE A 24 -4.34 -9.95 -7.21
N LEU A 25 -4.48 -9.29 -6.04
CA LEU A 25 -4.32 -7.84 -5.94
C LEU A 25 -2.91 -7.40 -6.35
N ARG A 26 -1.88 -8.13 -5.91
CA ARG A 26 -0.49 -7.92 -6.31
C ARG A 26 -0.29 -8.04 -7.81
N ALA A 27 -0.83 -9.09 -8.43
CA ALA A 27 -0.70 -9.33 -9.86
C ALA A 27 -1.30 -8.20 -10.70
N LEU A 28 -2.38 -7.57 -10.24
CA LEU A 28 -2.95 -6.38 -10.87
C LEU A 28 -2.10 -5.12 -10.63
N ALA A 29 -1.64 -4.90 -9.39
CA ALA A 29 -0.86 -3.71 -9.05
C ALA A 29 0.51 -3.65 -9.75
N GLU A 30 1.15 -4.81 -9.92
CA GLU A 30 2.48 -4.94 -10.53
C GLU A 30 2.41 -5.14 -12.06
N ALA A 31 1.22 -5.08 -12.67
CA ALA A 31 1.07 -5.18 -14.12
C ALA A 31 1.64 -3.92 -14.80
N PRO A 32 2.63 -4.04 -15.70
CA PRO A 32 3.16 -2.89 -16.45
C PRO A 32 2.07 -2.18 -17.23
N TYR A 33 1.89 -0.89 -16.98
CA TYR A 33 0.84 -0.12 -17.62
C TYR A 33 1.03 -0.04 -19.14
N GLU A 34 2.28 0.02 -19.61
CA GLU A 34 2.63 0.07 -21.02
C GLU A 34 2.23 -1.19 -21.79
N GLU A 35 2.17 -2.34 -21.11
CA GLU A 35 1.82 -3.64 -21.72
C GLU A 35 0.32 -3.92 -21.62
N TYR A 36 -0.30 -3.58 -20.49
CA TYR A 36 -1.65 -4.03 -20.14
C TYR A 36 -2.70 -2.89 -20.04
N GLY A 37 -2.29 -1.63 -20.19
CA GLY A 37 -3.20 -0.48 -20.09
C GLY A 37 -3.93 -0.37 -18.74
N GLY A 38 -3.38 -0.98 -17.70
CA GLY A 38 -3.98 -1.02 -16.35
C GLY A 38 -5.07 -2.08 -16.14
N SER A 39 -5.29 -3.01 -17.08
CA SER A 39 -6.23 -4.13 -16.92
C SER A 39 -5.65 -5.46 -17.39
N LEU A 40 -5.99 -6.56 -16.73
CA LEU A 40 -5.57 -7.92 -17.11
C LEU A 40 -6.79 -8.78 -17.46
N SER A 41 -6.72 -9.54 -18.56
CA SER A 41 -7.70 -10.59 -18.82
C SER A 41 -7.67 -11.66 -17.72
N PHE A 42 -8.73 -12.46 -17.62
CA PHE A 42 -8.80 -13.58 -16.69
C PHE A 42 -7.57 -14.50 -16.77
N SER A 43 -7.16 -14.86 -18.00
CA SER A 43 -6.02 -15.76 -18.23
C SER A 43 -4.69 -15.14 -17.82
N GLU A 44 -4.48 -13.86 -18.11
CA GLU A 44 -3.25 -13.15 -17.73
C GLU A 44 -3.17 -13.00 -16.22
N LEU A 45 -4.25 -12.55 -15.59
CA LEU A 45 -4.32 -12.39 -14.14
C LEU A 45 -4.08 -13.72 -13.41
N ARG A 46 -4.72 -14.80 -13.87
CA ARG A 46 -4.52 -16.14 -13.29
C ARG A 46 -3.08 -16.62 -13.44
N SER A 47 -2.48 -16.36 -14.61
CA SER A 47 -1.08 -16.73 -14.87
C SER A 47 -0.13 -15.95 -13.97
N ARG A 48 -0.35 -14.65 -13.79
CA ARG A 48 0.49 -13.78 -12.94
C ARG A 48 0.32 -14.07 -11.45
N ALA A 49 -0.89 -14.43 -11.02
CA ALA A 49 -1.16 -14.83 -9.63
C ALA A 49 -0.66 -16.26 -9.29
N ASP A 50 -0.12 -17.00 -10.26
CA ASP A 50 0.36 -18.39 -10.15
C ASP A 50 -0.67 -19.38 -9.55
N VAL A 51 -1.96 -19.18 -9.85
CA VAL A 51 -3.04 -20.05 -9.34
C VAL A 51 -3.44 -21.09 -10.38
N ARG A 52 -3.00 -22.34 -10.18
CA ARG A 52 -3.21 -23.45 -11.13
C ARG A 52 -4.66 -23.90 -11.26
N ASP A 53 -5.43 -23.83 -10.18
CA ASP A 53 -6.84 -24.22 -10.17
C ASP A 53 -7.71 -23.03 -10.63
N SER A 54 -8.32 -23.16 -11.81
CA SER A 54 -9.15 -22.10 -12.40
C SER A 54 -10.43 -21.84 -11.61
N GLY A 55 -11.02 -22.85 -10.99
CA GLY A 55 -12.25 -22.71 -10.20
C GLY A 55 -11.99 -21.99 -8.89
N LYS A 56 -10.91 -22.38 -8.20
CA LYS A 56 -10.42 -21.69 -7.00
C LYS A 56 -10.04 -20.24 -7.31
N PHE A 57 -9.29 -19.99 -8.39
CA PHE A 57 -8.94 -18.64 -8.81
C PHE A 57 -10.19 -17.79 -9.08
N ASN A 58 -11.13 -18.30 -9.86
CA ASN A 58 -12.36 -17.57 -10.18
C ASN A 58 -13.16 -17.26 -8.91
N TYR A 59 -13.28 -18.21 -7.98
CA TYR A 59 -13.92 -17.96 -6.68
C TYR A 59 -13.28 -16.76 -5.97
N HIS A 60 -11.95 -16.77 -5.78
CA HIS A 60 -11.26 -15.69 -5.08
C HIS A 60 -11.33 -14.35 -5.81
N LEU A 61 -11.21 -14.35 -7.14
CA LEU A 61 -11.34 -13.14 -7.96
C LEU A 61 -12.73 -12.51 -7.79
N GLN A 62 -13.78 -13.32 -7.89
CA GLN A 62 -15.16 -12.82 -7.78
C GLN A 62 -15.50 -12.29 -6.38
N GLN A 63 -14.82 -12.76 -5.32
CA GLN A 63 -14.95 -12.16 -3.99
C GLN A 63 -14.34 -10.75 -3.89
N LEU A 64 -13.40 -10.39 -4.77
CA LEU A 64 -12.73 -9.09 -4.79
C LEU A 64 -13.39 -8.08 -5.74
N VAL A 65 -14.09 -8.57 -6.77
CA VAL A 65 -14.81 -7.73 -7.73
C VAL A 65 -15.89 -6.89 -7.03
N GLY A 66 -15.97 -5.62 -7.40
CA GLY A 66 -16.85 -4.63 -6.79
C GLY A 66 -16.21 -3.91 -5.60
N GLN A 67 -15.49 -4.64 -4.73
CA GLN A 67 -14.89 -4.06 -3.52
C GLN A 67 -13.49 -3.49 -3.77
N PHE A 68 -12.60 -4.27 -4.38
CA PHE A 68 -11.20 -3.88 -4.64
C PHE A 68 -10.84 -3.91 -6.12
N ILE A 69 -11.59 -4.69 -6.90
CA ILE A 69 -11.35 -4.89 -8.33
C ILE A 69 -12.58 -4.39 -9.12
N ARG A 70 -12.33 -3.75 -10.25
CA ARG A 70 -13.35 -3.47 -11.27
C ARG A 70 -13.16 -4.43 -12.44
N GLU A 71 -14.26 -5.02 -12.88
CA GLU A 71 -14.34 -5.76 -14.15
C GLU A 71 -14.81 -4.81 -15.25
N THR A 72 -14.13 -4.83 -16.39
CA THR A 72 -14.40 -4.05 -17.59
C THR A 72 -14.36 -4.97 -18.82
N ASP A 73 -14.71 -4.44 -19.98
CA ASP A 73 -14.61 -5.19 -21.25
C ASP A 73 -13.17 -5.63 -21.57
N ASP A 74 -12.17 -4.90 -21.04
CA ASP A 74 -10.74 -5.17 -21.23
C ASP A 74 -10.16 -6.14 -20.17
N GLY A 75 -10.95 -6.51 -19.16
CA GLY A 75 -10.56 -7.45 -18.10
C GLY A 75 -10.74 -6.88 -16.69
N TYR A 76 -9.77 -7.12 -15.82
CA TYR A 76 -9.83 -6.76 -14.41
C TYR A 76 -8.78 -5.70 -14.08
N SER A 77 -9.15 -4.70 -13.29
CA SER A 77 -8.27 -3.63 -12.81
C SER A 77 -8.51 -3.36 -11.33
N LEU A 78 -7.51 -2.82 -10.63
CA LEU A 78 -7.74 -2.31 -9.28
C LEU A 78 -8.65 -1.07 -9.35
N ASN A 79 -9.59 -0.99 -8.41
CA ASN A 79 -10.21 0.29 -8.09
C ASN A 79 -9.32 1.06 -7.09
N TYR A 80 -9.75 2.27 -6.71
CA TYR A 80 -8.99 3.10 -5.78
C TYR A 80 -8.73 2.43 -4.41
N ALA A 81 -9.71 1.69 -3.87
CA ALA A 81 -9.55 0.99 -2.61
C ALA A 81 -8.53 -0.16 -2.71
N GLY A 82 -8.55 -0.91 -3.82
CA GLY A 82 -7.57 -1.96 -4.09
C GLY A 82 -6.15 -1.42 -4.26
N ASP A 83 -5.98 -0.31 -4.98
CA ASP A 83 -4.69 0.38 -5.15
C ASP A 83 -4.16 0.90 -3.80
N LEU A 84 -5.00 1.59 -3.02
CA LEU A 84 -4.62 2.11 -1.71
C LEU A 84 -4.18 0.98 -0.78
N LEU A 85 -4.97 -0.10 -0.68
CA LEU A 85 -4.66 -1.25 0.16
C LEU A 85 -3.30 -1.85 -0.20
N TYR A 86 -3.09 -2.17 -1.49
CA TYR A 86 -1.85 -2.80 -1.93
C TYR A 86 -0.64 -1.89 -1.67
N ARG A 87 -0.76 -0.58 -1.92
CA ARG A 87 0.31 0.39 -1.61
C ARG A 87 0.64 0.42 -0.13
N THR A 88 -0.36 0.37 0.75
CA THR A 88 -0.12 0.36 2.19
C THR A 88 0.59 -0.91 2.65
N VAL A 89 0.25 -2.06 2.06
CA VAL A 89 0.93 -3.34 2.34
C VAL A 89 2.38 -3.30 1.89
N VAL A 90 2.66 -2.91 0.64
CA VAL A 90 4.04 -2.85 0.11
C VAL A 90 4.87 -1.76 0.77
N ALA A 91 4.24 -0.70 1.26
CA ALA A 91 4.93 0.31 2.05
C ALA A 91 5.40 -0.20 3.42
N GLY A 92 4.97 -1.40 3.86
CA GLY A 92 5.42 -2.01 5.11
C GLY A 92 4.58 -1.65 6.34
N PHE A 93 3.59 -0.77 6.20
CA PHE A 93 2.80 -0.21 7.32
C PHE A 93 2.06 -1.26 8.19
N PHE A 94 1.85 -2.48 7.67
CA PHE A 94 1.19 -3.56 8.40
C PHE A 94 2.12 -4.72 8.79
N THR A 95 3.33 -4.75 8.23
CA THR A 95 4.21 -5.93 8.31
C THR A 95 5.52 -5.63 9.03
N ASP A 96 5.97 -4.38 9.00
CA ASP A 96 7.30 -4.01 9.44
C ASP A 96 7.22 -3.20 10.75
N GLN A 97 8.12 -3.54 11.68
CA GLN A 97 8.27 -2.85 12.97
C GLN A 97 9.69 -2.32 13.06
N THR A 98 10.07 -1.56 12.04
CA THR A 98 11.42 -1.01 11.90
C THR A 98 11.49 0.31 12.66
N ASP A 99 12.43 0.38 13.61
CA ASP A 99 12.95 1.64 14.12
C ASP A 99 14.30 1.88 13.44
N ALA A 100 14.56 3.12 13.02
CA ALA A 100 15.86 3.47 12.43
C ALA A 100 16.57 4.49 13.33
N ASP A 101 17.88 4.28 13.50
CA ASP A 101 18.72 5.18 14.28
C ASP A 101 18.66 6.61 13.74
N ASP A 102 18.86 7.59 14.63
CA ASP A 102 18.87 9.00 14.27
C ASP A 102 19.92 9.26 13.16
N VAL A 103 19.48 9.83 12.03
CA VAL A 103 20.36 10.18 10.92
C VAL A 103 20.61 11.67 10.96
N ASP A 104 21.87 12.05 11.13
CA ASP A 104 22.32 13.44 10.95
C ASP A 104 22.01 13.87 9.51
N THR A 105 21.25 14.96 9.37
CA THR A 105 20.98 15.51 8.05
C THR A 105 22.01 16.57 7.69
N ASP A 106 22.34 16.70 6.41
CA ASP A 106 23.09 17.87 5.91
C ASP A 106 22.27 19.17 5.97
N SER A 107 21.04 19.12 6.47
CA SER A 107 20.12 20.24 6.54
C SER A 107 20.31 21.05 7.83
N ARG A 108 20.07 22.36 7.74
CA ARG A 108 20.22 23.29 8.86
C ARG A 108 18.90 23.98 9.17
N CYS A 109 18.71 24.29 10.44
CA CYS A 109 17.59 25.10 10.91
C CYS A 109 17.65 26.51 10.29
N LEU A 110 16.52 26.96 9.78
CA LEU A 110 16.37 28.29 9.18
C LEU A 110 16.40 29.43 10.22
N ASP A 111 16.20 29.11 11.51
CA ASP A 111 16.14 30.10 12.58
C ASP A 111 17.49 30.26 13.32
N CYS A 112 18.23 29.16 13.54
CA CYS A 112 19.46 29.16 14.35
C CYS A 112 20.67 28.47 13.68
N GLU A 113 20.52 27.98 12.45
CA GLU A 113 21.58 27.32 11.66
C GLU A 113 22.14 26.01 12.21
N THR A 114 21.63 25.54 13.35
CA THR A 114 21.97 24.23 13.94
C THR A 114 21.51 23.09 13.03
N GLY A 115 22.29 22.01 12.98
CA GLY A 115 21.96 20.81 12.21
C GLY A 115 20.60 20.24 12.64
N LEU A 116 19.82 19.78 11.66
CA LEU A 116 18.55 19.12 11.95
C LEU A 116 18.78 17.64 12.22
N GLU A 117 18.11 17.13 13.25
CA GLU A 117 18.08 15.71 13.59
C GLU A 117 16.86 15.07 12.92
N THR A 118 17.06 13.88 12.37
CA THR A 118 15.99 13.04 11.84
C THR A 118 15.86 11.79 12.67
N ARG A 119 14.65 11.51 13.14
CA ARG A 119 14.30 10.27 13.83
C ARG A 119 13.22 9.53 13.08
N TYR A 120 13.33 8.20 13.07
CA TYR A 120 12.25 7.33 12.62
C TYR A 120 11.82 6.40 13.75
N GLU A 121 10.64 6.66 14.32
CA GLU A 121 10.04 5.86 15.40
C GLU A 121 8.54 5.73 15.15
N ASP A 122 7.93 4.63 15.61
CA ASP A 122 6.48 4.40 15.49
C ASP A 122 5.93 4.59 14.06
N THR A 123 6.74 4.23 13.03
CA THR A 123 6.40 4.38 11.61
C THR A 123 6.24 5.85 11.15
N ARG A 124 6.92 6.77 11.83
CA ARG A 124 6.88 8.21 11.56
C ARG A 124 8.26 8.77 11.35
N LEU A 125 8.37 9.66 10.38
CA LEU A 125 9.56 10.47 10.15
C LEU A 125 9.41 11.79 10.89
N HIS A 126 10.31 12.03 11.83
CA HIS A 126 10.41 13.26 12.60
C HIS A 126 11.67 14.02 12.17
N ILE A 127 11.53 15.30 11.81
CA ILE A 127 12.67 16.18 11.50
C ILE A 127 12.51 17.46 12.31
N ALA A 128 13.45 17.70 13.22
CA ALA A 128 13.41 18.85 14.12
C ALA A 128 14.80 19.42 14.43
N CYS A 129 14.82 20.69 14.83
CA CYS A 129 16.03 21.30 15.37
C CYS A 129 16.14 21.02 16.88
N PRO A 130 17.21 20.39 17.36
CA PRO A 130 17.36 20.06 18.78
C PRO A 130 17.60 21.28 19.67
N GLU A 131 18.11 22.38 19.11
CA GLU A 131 18.46 23.58 19.88
C GLU A 131 17.27 24.50 20.12
N CYS A 132 16.52 24.84 19.06
CA CYS A 132 15.38 25.76 19.18
C CYS A 132 14.02 25.05 19.23
N GLY A 133 13.98 23.73 19.01
CA GLY A 133 12.76 22.92 19.03
C GLY A 133 11.85 23.10 17.81
N ARG A 134 12.32 23.74 16.73
CA ARG A 134 11.52 23.88 15.51
C ARG A 134 11.33 22.54 14.83
N GLU A 135 10.08 22.13 14.71
CA GLU A 135 9.66 20.96 13.92
C GLU A 135 9.48 21.35 12.45
N TYR A 136 9.99 20.50 11.56
CA TYR A 136 9.88 20.64 10.11
C TYR A 136 8.99 19.56 9.49
N GLN A 137 9.06 18.33 10.00
CA GLN A 137 8.25 17.20 9.56
C GLN A 137 7.87 16.34 10.77
N ASP A 138 6.61 15.93 10.78
CA ASP A 138 6.10 14.84 11.60
C ASP A 138 5.01 14.14 10.79
N ILE A 139 5.42 13.11 10.03
CA ILE A 139 4.57 12.45 9.05
C ILE A 139 4.70 10.93 9.11
N PRO A 140 3.62 10.17 8.85
CA PRO A 140 3.76 8.75 8.53
C PRO A 140 4.70 8.59 7.32
N PHE A 141 5.66 7.67 7.41
CA PHE A 141 6.60 7.45 6.32
C PHE A 141 6.85 5.95 6.14
N PRO A 142 6.81 5.42 4.90
CA PRO A 142 6.88 3.97 4.66
C PRO A 142 8.09 3.30 5.32
N PRO A 143 7.90 2.24 6.11
CA PRO A 143 9.00 1.43 6.63
C PRO A 143 9.97 1.00 5.55
N THR A 144 9.47 0.55 4.40
CA THR A 144 10.32 0.09 3.29
C THR A 144 11.16 1.18 2.64
N ALA A 145 10.93 2.46 2.95
CA ALA A 145 11.74 3.57 2.49
C ALA A 145 12.92 3.92 3.42
N VAL A 146 12.97 3.35 4.62
CA VAL A 146 14.06 3.54 5.60
C VAL A 146 14.89 2.27 5.83
N GLU A 147 14.43 1.14 5.31
CA GLU A 147 15.17 -0.12 5.30
C GLU A 147 16.32 -0.06 4.27
N ASN A 148 17.55 -0.39 4.70
CA ASN A 148 18.75 -0.46 3.85
C ASN A 148 18.82 -1.76 3.02
#